data_AF-A0A266Q874-F1
#
_entry.id   AF-A0A266Q874-F1
#
_cell.length_a   1.000
_cell.length_b   1.000
_cell.length_c   1.000
_cell.angle_alpha   90.00
_cell.angle_beta   90.00
_cell.angle_gamma   90.00
#
_symmetry.space_group_name_H-M   'P 1'
#
loop_
_entity.id
_entity.type
_entity.pdbx_description
1 polymer ?
#
loop_
_entity_poly.entity_id
_entity_poly.type
_entity_poly.pdbx_seq_one_letter_code
_entity_poly.pdbx_strand_id
1 'polypeptide(L)'
;MDRVTELLKAKGNWWFDPWWEEDRWYDSGHIEKDKLLDSIEFLKSIFPKEWIKSLGDEPLFHPFLQLLFFGKGLSQINSIYLLAERIRLIVKMDGYVSVLNNYKTIAQAKSANLEMFFAEVMSTVGGRVSFIPAKPKKGRTPDLLIDIEGKEFVVECKCIQDSEFEKWMQNYSRDFSCAIMDSIPAGYDVFYFHPRFNIEPEDVGHPDLFSFRLAAILDVLPIVNQLKAISHFSPKYHYIDMGLKGSLCLFPKNDQINSRIEMPEASQGFIGRRLVGNAIIKANEQIAEFGKPGFAVVSYGSPPELGAIKMIVPRLFGQRRDEYSLLLGVLIFPMQNMLRYVRPIWVANPFSVFSAEDFGLPELLDKVLDPFI
;
A
#
# COMPACT_ATOMS: atom_id res chain seq x y z
N MET A 1 -7.99 -12.74 -16.15
CA MET A 1 -7.24 -11.46 -16.24
C MET A 1 -6.96 -11.14 -17.71
N ASP A 2 -6.40 -12.09 -18.45
CA ASP A 2 -6.01 -11.97 -19.86
C ASP A 2 -7.13 -11.45 -20.77
N ARG A 3 -8.35 -11.99 -20.64
CA ARG A 3 -9.51 -11.53 -21.43
C ARG A 3 -9.83 -10.04 -21.26
N VAL A 4 -9.68 -9.49 -20.05
CA VAL A 4 -9.94 -8.07 -19.79
C VAL A 4 -8.82 -7.21 -20.38
N THR A 5 -7.57 -7.66 -20.24
CA THR A 5 -6.41 -7.02 -20.87
C THR A 5 -6.55 -6.95 -22.40
N GLU A 6 -6.95 -8.05 -23.03
CA GLU A 6 -7.18 -8.11 -24.49
C GLU A 6 -8.28 -7.14 -24.92
N LEU A 7 -9.40 -7.08 -24.18
CA LEU A 7 -10.49 -6.16 -24.47
C LEU A 7 -10.07 -4.69 -24.29
N LEU A 8 -9.33 -4.37 -23.23
CA LEU A 8 -8.77 -3.02 -23.01
C LEU A 8 -7.88 -2.59 -24.18
N LYS A 9 -7.00 -3.47 -24.64
CA LYS A 9 -6.13 -3.21 -25.80
C LYS A 9 -6.95 -3.03 -27.08
N ALA A 10 -7.93 -3.90 -27.32
CA ALA A 10 -8.74 -3.89 -28.54
C ALA A 10 -9.65 -2.65 -28.63
N LYS A 11 -10.33 -2.29 -27.54
CA LYS A 11 -11.21 -1.11 -27.48
C LYS A 11 -10.39 0.17 -27.37
N GLY A 12 -9.27 0.10 -26.66
CA GLY A 12 -8.34 1.20 -26.40
C GLY A 12 -8.84 2.18 -25.35
N ASN A 13 -10.01 1.98 -24.74
CA ASN A 13 -10.52 2.85 -23.68
C ASN A 13 -10.82 2.02 -22.44
N TRP A 14 -10.87 2.65 -21.27
CA TRP A 14 -11.17 1.96 -20.00
C TRP A 14 -12.67 1.93 -19.69
N TRP A 15 -13.49 2.71 -20.39
CA TRP A 15 -14.94 2.80 -20.18
C TRP A 15 -15.77 1.91 -21.11
N PHE A 16 -15.20 0.81 -21.61
CA PHE A 16 -15.94 -0.14 -22.46
C PHE A 16 -16.95 -1.01 -21.70
N ASP A 17 -16.83 -1.11 -20.37
CA ASP A 17 -17.77 -1.79 -19.47
C ASP A 17 -18.20 -0.82 -18.35
N PRO A 18 -19.16 0.08 -18.61
CA PRO A 18 -19.54 1.16 -17.70
C PRO A 18 -20.50 0.67 -16.60
N TRP A 19 -20.10 -0.36 -15.86
CA TRP A 19 -20.93 -0.98 -14.81
C TRP A 19 -21.38 -0.01 -13.72
N TRP A 20 -20.68 1.11 -13.56
CA TRP A 20 -21.04 2.19 -12.64
C TRP A 20 -22.30 2.95 -13.07
N GLU A 21 -22.75 2.85 -14.33
CA GLU A 21 -23.98 3.53 -14.79
C GLU A 21 -25.28 2.85 -14.30
N GLU A 22 -25.17 1.63 -13.78
CA GLU A 22 -26.31 0.84 -13.31
C GLU A 22 -26.93 1.44 -12.03
N ASP A 23 -28.25 1.62 -12.00
CA ASP A 23 -28.96 2.30 -10.90
C ASP A 23 -28.83 1.62 -9.53
N ARG A 24 -28.54 0.31 -9.51
CA ARG A 24 -28.42 -0.48 -8.27
C ARG A 24 -27.32 -0.02 -7.31
N TRP A 25 -26.41 0.84 -7.77
CA TRP A 25 -25.32 1.36 -6.97
C TRP A 25 -25.61 2.72 -6.33
N TYR A 26 -26.81 3.27 -6.53
CA TYR A 26 -27.17 4.59 -6.04
C TYR A 26 -28.38 4.50 -5.12
N ASP A 27 -28.23 5.04 -3.92
CA ASP A 27 -29.31 5.26 -2.97
C ASP A 27 -29.14 6.64 -2.30
N SER A 28 -30.13 7.07 -1.51
CA SER A 28 -30.15 8.39 -0.88
C SER A 28 -29.06 8.64 0.18
N GLY A 29 -28.25 7.63 0.53
CA GLY A 29 -27.17 7.73 1.52
C GLY A 29 -25.76 7.78 0.93
N HIS A 30 -25.62 7.68 -0.40
CA HIS A 30 -24.31 7.59 -1.07
C HIS A 30 -24.10 8.70 -2.10
N ILE A 31 -22.98 8.64 -2.82
CA ILE A 31 -22.64 9.59 -3.90
C ILE A 31 -23.76 9.60 -4.94
N GLU A 32 -24.28 10.79 -5.21
CA GLU A 32 -25.30 11.01 -6.24
C GLU A 32 -24.77 10.58 -7.62
N LYS A 33 -25.63 9.93 -8.41
CA LYS A 33 -25.29 9.44 -9.75
C LYS A 33 -24.70 10.53 -10.64
N ASP A 34 -25.30 11.72 -10.67
CA ASP A 34 -24.86 12.82 -11.50
C ASP A 34 -23.45 13.29 -11.14
N LYS A 35 -23.10 13.30 -9.84
CA LYS A 35 -21.75 13.64 -9.37
C LYS A 35 -20.74 12.60 -9.85
N LEU A 36 -21.05 11.30 -9.75
CA LEU A 36 -20.16 10.27 -10.26
C LEU A 36 -19.98 10.36 -11.78
N LEU A 37 -21.05 10.59 -12.54
CA LEU A 37 -20.97 10.70 -13.99
C LEU A 37 -20.13 11.90 -14.43
N ASP A 38 -20.25 13.05 -13.76
CA ASP A 38 -19.36 14.19 -13.97
C ASP A 38 -17.90 13.86 -13.65
N SER A 39 -17.64 13.18 -12.52
CA SER A 39 -16.30 12.69 -12.17
C SER A 39 -15.73 11.74 -13.24
N ILE A 40 -16.56 10.84 -13.79
CA ILE A 40 -16.17 9.93 -14.87
C ILE A 40 -15.82 10.70 -16.14
N GLU A 41 -16.62 11.68 -16.56
CA GLU A 41 -16.32 12.51 -17.74
C GLU A 41 -15.02 13.29 -17.56
N PHE A 42 -14.77 13.83 -16.38
CA PHE A 42 -13.48 14.44 -16.07
C PHE A 42 -12.34 13.44 -16.18
N LEU A 43 -12.46 12.25 -15.57
CA LEU A 43 -11.44 11.21 -15.67
C LEU A 43 -11.20 10.75 -17.12
N LYS A 44 -12.22 10.73 -17.98
CA LYS A 44 -12.05 10.44 -19.42
C LYS A 44 -11.15 11.46 -20.11
N SER A 45 -11.24 12.73 -19.72
CA SER A 45 -10.36 13.80 -20.25
C SER A 45 -8.90 13.64 -19.81
N ILE A 46 -8.69 13.14 -18.58
CA ILE A 46 -7.35 12.91 -18.02
C ILE A 46 -6.72 11.62 -18.56
N PHE A 47 -7.53 10.57 -18.70
CA PHE A 47 -7.16 9.21 -19.09
C PHE A 47 -7.80 8.83 -20.43
N PRO A 48 -7.40 9.47 -21.54
CA PRO A 48 -8.03 9.25 -22.84
C PRO A 48 -7.67 7.87 -23.42
N LYS A 49 -8.26 7.55 -24.58
CA LYS A 49 -8.02 6.29 -25.30
C LYS A 49 -6.53 6.07 -25.61
N GLU A 50 -5.85 7.15 -25.96
CA GLU A 50 -4.44 7.20 -26.33
C GLU A 50 -3.54 6.84 -25.15
N TRP A 51 -3.97 7.20 -23.94
CA TRP A 51 -3.26 6.84 -22.72
C TRP A 51 -3.28 5.33 -22.48
N ILE A 52 -4.43 4.66 -22.63
CA ILE A 52 -4.51 3.20 -22.47
C ILE A 52 -3.55 2.48 -23.41
N LYS A 53 -3.46 2.93 -24.66
CA LYS A 53 -2.52 2.37 -25.65
C LYS A 53 -1.05 2.56 -25.26
N SER A 54 -0.74 3.61 -24.50
CA SER A 54 0.63 3.90 -24.02
C SER A 54 1.10 3.00 -22.88
N LEU A 55 0.18 2.27 -22.22
CA LEU A 55 0.50 1.43 -21.05
C LEU A 55 1.19 0.10 -21.41
N GLY A 56 1.34 -0.23 -22.70
CA GLY A 56 2.03 -1.43 -23.13
C GLY A 56 1.24 -2.72 -22.88
N ASP A 57 1.95 -3.79 -22.50
CA ASP A 57 1.38 -5.13 -22.55
C ASP A 57 0.51 -5.53 -21.37
N GLU A 58 0.69 -4.89 -20.22
CA GLU A 58 0.00 -5.26 -18.98
C GLU A 58 -0.70 -4.05 -18.33
N PRO A 59 -1.68 -3.42 -19.01
CA PRO A 59 -2.34 -2.21 -18.52
C PRO A 59 -3.01 -2.39 -17.14
N LEU A 60 -3.47 -3.60 -16.81
CA LEU A 60 -4.09 -3.91 -15.51
C LEU A 60 -3.13 -3.84 -14.31
N PHE A 61 -1.83 -3.58 -14.49
CA PHE A 61 -0.93 -3.23 -13.38
C PHE A 61 -1.06 -1.77 -12.95
N HIS A 62 -1.74 -0.93 -13.74
CA HIS A 62 -1.99 0.45 -13.37
C HIS A 62 -3.07 0.56 -12.26
N PRO A 63 -2.81 1.27 -11.14
CA PRO A 63 -3.75 1.36 -10.00
C PRO A 63 -5.18 1.80 -10.36
N PHE A 64 -5.33 2.80 -11.24
CA PHE A 64 -6.66 3.23 -11.71
C PHE A 64 -7.43 2.11 -12.44
N LEU A 65 -6.76 1.31 -13.27
CA LEU A 65 -7.41 0.22 -13.99
C LEU A 65 -7.74 -0.93 -13.04
N GLN A 66 -6.89 -1.22 -12.06
CA GLN A 66 -7.22 -2.19 -11.01
C GLN A 66 -8.49 -1.80 -10.26
N LEU A 67 -8.65 -0.51 -9.95
CA LEU A 67 -9.85 -0.01 -9.27
C LEU A 67 -11.13 -0.27 -10.07
N LEU A 68 -11.07 -0.10 -11.40
CA LEU A 68 -12.21 -0.26 -12.30
C LEU A 68 -12.60 -1.72 -12.57
N PHE A 69 -11.60 -2.63 -12.63
CA PHE A 69 -11.80 -3.98 -13.17
C PHE A 69 -11.70 -5.11 -12.13
N PHE A 70 -11.10 -4.86 -10.96
CA PHE A 70 -11.00 -5.86 -9.88
C PHE A 70 -12.05 -5.69 -8.77
N GLY A 71 -13.08 -4.86 -9.00
CA GLY A 71 -14.26 -4.78 -8.16
C GLY A 71 -15.41 -4.04 -8.84
N LYS A 72 -16.63 -4.30 -8.38
CA LYS A 72 -17.84 -3.54 -8.70
C LYS A 72 -18.61 -3.33 -7.40
N GLY A 73 -19.05 -2.11 -7.12
CA GLY A 73 -19.75 -1.80 -5.88
C GLY A 73 -19.61 -0.38 -5.38
N LEU A 74 -20.30 -0.09 -4.28
CA LEU A 74 -20.31 1.21 -3.60
C LEU A 74 -18.89 1.67 -3.21
N SER A 75 -18.04 0.76 -2.74
CA SER A 75 -16.65 1.07 -2.39
C SER A 75 -15.83 1.51 -3.60
N GLN A 76 -16.01 0.85 -4.75
CA GLN A 76 -15.34 1.23 -6.00
C GLN A 76 -15.87 2.56 -6.54
N ILE A 77 -17.19 2.80 -6.47
CA ILE A 77 -17.78 4.11 -6.82
C ILE A 77 -17.15 5.22 -5.99
N ASN A 78 -17.09 5.04 -4.67
CA ASN A 78 -16.48 6.02 -3.78
C ASN A 78 -15.01 6.27 -4.13
N SER A 79 -14.25 5.22 -4.41
CA SER A 79 -12.85 5.33 -4.79
C SER A 79 -12.64 6.06 -6.13
N ILE A 80 -13.53 5.84 -7.10
CA ILE A 80 -13.48 6.52 -8.42
C ILE A 80 -13.79 8.01 -8.24
N TYR A 81 -14.85 8.32 -7.49
CA TYR A 81 -15.24 9.70 -7.17
C TYR A 81 -14.11 10.44 -6.44
N LEU A 82 -13.57 9.86 -5.36
CA LEU A 82 -12.46 10.45 -4.60
C LEU A 82 -11.20 10.65 -5.45
N LEU A 83 -10.89 9.72 -6.36
CA LEU A 83 -9.77 9.90 -7.29
C LEU A 83 -10.01 11.08 -8.24
N ALA A 84 -11.23 11.24 -8.76
CA ALA A 84 -11.56 12.37 -9.62
C ALA A 84 -11.42 13.69 -8.88
N GLU A 85 -12.00 13.80 -7.68
CA GLU A 85 -11.91 15.01 -6.85
C GLU A 85 -10.47 15.35 -6.47
N ARG A 86 -9.66 14.35 -6.10
CA ARG A 86 -8.22 14.51 -5.91
C ARG A 86 -7.57 15.10 -7.15
N ILE A 87 -7.77 14.50 -8.33
CA ILE A 87 -7.13 15.00 -9.56
C ILE A 87 -7.63 16.41 -9.90
N ARG A 88 -8.92 16.73 -9.71
CA ARG A 88 -9.45 18.10 -9.90
C ARG A 88 -8.78 19.13 -9.01
N LEU A 89 -8.43 18.74 -7.79
CA LEU A 89 -7.68 19.58 -6.86
C LEU A 89 -6.22 19.72 -7.32
N ILE A 90 -5.57 18.61 -7.67
CA ILE A 90 -4.16 18.57 -8.10
C ILE A 90 -3.90 19.41 -9.36
N VAL A 91 -4.78 19.38 -10.36
CA VAL A 91 -4.57 20.15 -11.60
C VAL A 91 -4.59 21.68 -11.41
N LYS A 92 -4.97 22.16 -10.22
CA LYS A 92 -4.93 23.57 -9.83
C LYS A 92 -3.62 23.97 -9.14
N MET A 93 -2.74 23.01 -8.85
CA MET A 93 -1.48 23.25 -8.15
C MET A 93 -0.33 23.50 -9.11
N ASP A 94 0.64 24.30 -8.69
CA ASP A 94 1.88 24.48 -9.45
C ASP A 94 2.66 23.16 -9.55
N GLY A 95 3.27 22.90 -10.71
CA GLY A 95 4.10 21.71 -10.94
C GLY A 95 3.35 20.39 -11.18
N TYR A 96 2.01 20.37 -11.15
CA TYR A 96 1.18 19.15 -11.23
C TYR A 96 1.46 18.28 -12.47
N VAL A 97 1.86 18.88 -13.58
CA VAL A 97 2.04 18.20 -14.88
C VAL A 97 2.99 17.01 -14.75
N SER A 98 4.09 17.17 -14.00
CA SER A 98 5.07 16.12 -13.80
C SER A 98 4.46 14.93 -13.06
N VAL A 99 3.75 15.19 -11.96
CA VAL A 99 3.16 14.15 -11.12
C VAL A 99 2.02 13.44 -11.84
N LEU A 100 1.19 14.18 -12.58
CA LEU A 100 0.12 13.56 -13.38
C LEU A 100 0.69 12.69 -14.52
N ASN A 101 1.79 13.11 -15.15
CA ASN A 101 2.47 12.29 -16.15
C ASN A 101 3.10 11.04 -15.53
N ASN A 102 3.74 11.15 -14.36
CA ASN A 102 4.24 10.01 -13.62
C ASN A 102 3.11 9.05 -13.24
N TYR A 103 1.97 9.59 -12.79
CA TYR A 103 0.78 8.81 -12.46
C TYR A 103 0.29 7.99 -13.64
N LYS A 104 0.35 8.54 -14.86
CA LYS A 104 -0.04 7.84 -16.09
C LYS A 104 0.88 6.68 -16.48
N THR A 105 2.02 6.47 -15.82
CA THR A 105 2.93 5.36 -16.11
C THR A 105 2.80 4.25 -15.06
N ILE A 106 2.79 2.98 -15.47
CA ILE A 106 2.69 1.84 -14.53
C ILE A 106 3.82 1.88 -13.50
N ALA A 107 5.05 2.17 -13.94
CA ALA A 107 6.23 2.13 -13.09
C ALA A 107 6.23 3.21 -11.98
N GLN A 108 5.62 4.37 -12.22
CA GLN A 108 5.64 5.49 -11.27
C GLN A 108 4.27 5.78 -10.64
N ALA A 109 3.21 5.13 -11.10
CA ALA A 109 1.84 5.39 -10.65
C ALA A 109 1.68 5.31 -9.12
N LYS A 110 2.31 4.33 -8.47
CA LYS A 110 2.21 4.19 -7.00
C LYS A 110 2.88 5.36 -6.27
N SER A 111 4.05 5.80 -6.72
CA SER A 111 4.75 6.96 -6.14
C SER A 111 3.97 8.24 -6.37
N ALA A 112 3.55 8.49 -7.61
CA ALA A 112 2.75 9.67 -7.94
C ALA A 112 1.40 9.70 -7.21
N ASN A 113 0.79 8.53 -6.96
CA ASN A 113 -0.44 8.46 -6.16
C ASN A 113 -0.21 8.89 -4.71
N LEU A 114 0.95 8.54 -4.12
CA LEU A 114 1.32 8.98 -2.78
C LEU A 114 1.52 10.50 -2.74
N GLU A 115 2.22 11.05 -3.73
CA GLU A 115 2.43 12.49 -3.87
C GLU A 115 1.09 13.23 -4.01
N MET A 116 0.20 12.77 -4.89
CA MET A 116 -1.14 13.37 -5.07
C MET A 116 -2.01 13.24 -3.81
N PHE A 117 -1.98 12.08 -3.14
CA PHE A 117 -2.70 11.88 -1.88
C PHE A 117 -2.23 12.85 -0.81
N PHE A 118 -0.90 12.98 -0.65
CA PHE A 118 -0.37 13.85 0.39
C PHE A 118 -0.59 15.34 0.07
N ALA A 119 -0.53 15.72 -1.21
CA ALA A 119 -0.91 17.04 -1.67
C ALA A 119 -2.38 17.37 -1.38
N GLU A 120 -3.30 16.43 -1.58
CA GLU A 120 -4.72 16.58 -1.22
C GLU A 120 -4.90 16.77 0.29
N VAL A 121 -4.25 15.94 1.11
CA VAL A 121 -4.28 16.05 2.59
C VAL A 121 -3.83 17.44 3.02
N MET A 122 -2.68 17.91 2.52
CA MET A 122 -2.11 19.21 2.87
C MET A 122 -2.94 20.39 2.36
N SER A 123 -3.67 20.22 1.27
CA SER A 123 -4.56 21.26 0.76
C SER A 123 -5.85 21.36 1.56
N THR A 124 -6.39 20.21 2.00
CA THR A 124 -7.62 20.13 2.79
C THR A 124 -7.46 20.82 4.15
N VAL A 125 -6.24 20.83 4.69
CA VAL A 125 -5.91 21.55 5.93
C VAL A 125 -5.62 23.04 5.73
N GLY A 126 -5.85 23.58 4.53
CA GLY A 126 -5.63 25.00 4.21
C GLY A 126 -4.20 25.36 3.80
N GLY A 127 -3.33 24.37 3.58
CA GLY A 127 -1.98 24.60 3.07
C GLY A 127 -1.99 24.97 1.58
N ARG A 128 -1.11 25.90 1.19
CA ARG A 128 -0.79 26.12 -0.22
C ARG A 128 0.26 25.10 -0.64
N VAL A 129 -0.12 24.24 -1.58
CA VAL A 129 0.68 23.09 -2.04
C VAL A 129 1.20 23.33 -3.44
N SER A 130 2.48 23.02 -3.66
CA SER A 130 3.08 22.97 -5.00
C SER A 130 3.98 21.74 -5.15
N PHE A 131 3.99 21.16 -6.34
CA PHE A 131 4.91 20.09 -6.71
C PHE A 131 6.23 20.68 -7.17
N ILE A 132 7.32 20.20 -6.59
CA ILE A 132 8.65 20.73 -6.90
C ILE A 132 9.14 20.05 -8.19
N PRO A 133 9.44 20.82 -9.26
CA PRO A 133 9.95 20.24 -10.49
C PRO A 133 11.36 19.68 -10.27
N ALA A 134 11.62 18.48 -10.80
CA ALA A 134 12.93 17.87 -10.75
C ALA A 134 13.98 18.78 -11.42
N LYS A 135 15.06 19.09 -10.70
CA LYS A 135 16.16 19.92 -11.23
C LYS A 135 17.01 19.07 -12.20
N PRO A 136 17.20 19.48 -13.47
CA PRO A 136 17.89 18.64 -14.46
C PRO A 136 19.39 18.37 -14.17
N LYS A 137 20.03 19.10 -13.24
CA LYS A 137 21.49 19.09 -13.03
C LYS A 137 21.97 19.33 -11.59
N LYS A 138 21.08 19.45 -10.60
CA LYS A 138 21.44 19.69 -9.20
C LYS A 138 20.52 18.89 -8.28
N GLY A 139 21.06 17.84 -7.70
CA GLY A 139 20.45 17.18 -6.55
C GLY A 139 19.17 16.43 -6.81
N ARG A 140 18.82 15.60 -5.84
CA ARG A 140 17.46 15.05 -5.74
C ARG A 140 16.62 16.06 -4.97
N THR A 141 15.50 16.49 -5.54
CA THR A 141 14.61 17.49 -4.92
C THR A 141 13.46 16.79 -4.20
N PRO A 142 13.04 17.30 -3.03
CA PRO A 142 11.80 16.86 -2.39
C PRO A 142 10.61 16.94 -3.35
N ASP A 143 9.57 16.15 -3.15
CA ASP A 143 8.40 16.11 -4.04
C ASP A 143 7.46 17.32 -3.88
N LEU A 144 7.21 17.77 -2.65
CA LEU A 144 6.23 18.83 -2.36
C LEU A 144 6.85 19.98 -1.57
N LEU A 145 6.37 21.20 -1.86
CA LEU A 145 6.53 22.39 -1.03
C LEU A 145 5.16 22.80 -0.49
N ILE A 146 5.07 22.95 0.82
CA ILE A 146 3.84 23.31 1.54
C ILE A 146 4.08 24.62 2.27
N ASP A 147 3.13 25.55 2.16
CA ASP A 147 3.06 26.78 2.96
C ASP A 147 1.76 26.78 3.77
N ILE A 148 1.90 26.80 5.10
CA ILE A 148 0.80 26.97 6.05
C ILE A 148 1.04 28.28 6.79
N GLU A 149 0.19 29.27 6.58
CA GLU A 149 0.24 30.57 7.26
C GLU A 149 1.60 31.28 7.16
N GLY A 150 2.30 31.14 6.02
CA GLY A 150 3.62 31.73 5.78
C GLY A 150 4.79 30.87 6.29
N LYS A 151 4.52 29.67 6.82
CA LYS A 151 5.54 28.72 7.26
C LYS A 151 5.72 27.65 6.20
N GLU A 152 6.86 27.71 5.52
CA GLU A 152 7.20 26.79 4.45
C GLU A 152 7.95 25.57 4.97
N PHE A 153 7.54 24.38 4.51
CA PHE A 153 8.27 23.13 4.70
C PHE A 153 8.16 22.25 3.45
N VAL A 154 9.05 21.28 3.33
CA VAL A 154 9.05 20.32 2.22
C VAL A 154 8.61 18.94 2.66
N VAL A 155 8.06 18.18 1.73
CA VAL A 155 7.67 16.79 1.96
C VAL A 155 8.31 15.92 0.89
N GLU A 156 8.93 14.84 1.35
CA GLU A 156 9.51 13.84 0.47
C GLU A 156 8.75 12.52 0.57
N CYS A 157 8.16 12.08 -0.54
CA CYS A 157 7.30 10.92 -0.65
C CYS A 157 8.09 9.70 -1.13
N LYS A 158 8.12 8.65 -0.31
CA LYS A 158 8.83 7.40 -0.61
C LYS A 158 7.86 6.24 -0.68
N CYS A 159 7.56 5.80 -1.90
CA CYS A 159 6.91 4.51 -2.13
C CYS A 159 7.99 3.42 -2.21
N ILE A 160 8.11 2.59 -1.18
CA ILE A 160 9.04 1.47 -1.17
C ILE A 160 8.48 0.35 -2.05
N GLN A 161 9.17 0.09 -3.17
CA GLN A 161 8.84 -1.02 -4.08
C GLN A 161 9.24 -2.35 -3.47
N ASP A 162 8.39 -3.37 -3.61
CA ASP A 162 8.66 -4.72 -3.12
C ASP A 162 9.99 -5.25 -3.68
N SER A 163 10.85 -5.71 -2.78
CA SER A 163 12.09 -6.40 -3.13
C SER A 163 11.82 -7.80 -3.70
N GLU A 164 12.83 -8.42 -4.30
CA GLU A 164 12.72 -9.82 -4.75
C GLU A 164 12.36 -10.78 -3.61
N PHE A 165 12.85 -10.55 -2.40
CA PHE A 165 12.47 -11.33 -1.23
C PHE A 165 10.98 -11.13 -0.86
N GLU A 166 10.48 -9.90 -0.88
CA GLU A 166 9.07 -9.62 -0.59
C GLU A 166 8.15 -10.23 -1.66
N LYS A 167 8.53 -10.14 -2.94
CA LYS A 167 7.82 -10.81 -4.04
C LYS A 167 7.85 -12.33 -3.88
N TRP A 168 8.99 -12.89 -3.47
CA TRP A 168 9.12 -14.32 -3.19
C TRP A 168 8.18 -14.73 -2.04
N MET A 169 8.17 -13.99 -0.93
CA MET A 169 7.30 -14.23 0.23
C MET A 169 5.82 -14.16 -0.16
N GLN A 170 5.41 -13.14 -0.92
CA GLN A 170 4.02 -13.02 -1.40
C GLN A 170 3.60 -14.23 -2.24
N ASN A 171 4.47 -14.68 -3.17
CA ASN A 171 4.20 -15.83 -4.01
C ASN A 171 4.20 -17.15 -3.23
N TYR A 172 5.13 -17.32 -2.28
CA TYR A 172 5.16 -18.44 -1.35
C TYR A 172 3.86 -18.51 -0.55
N SER A 173 3.46 -17.42 0.10
CA SER A 173 2.26 -17.37 0.95
C SER A 173 0.99 -17.67 0.16
N ARG A 174 0.90 -17.20 -1.10
CA ARG A 174 -0.20 -17.55 -2.00
C ARG A 174 -0.24 -19.04 -2.28
N ASP A 175 0.86 -19.61 -2.79
CA ASP A 175 0.90 -21.02 -3.20
C ASP A 175 0.73 -21.97 -1.98
N PHE A 176 1.29 -21.59 -0.82
CA PHE A 176 1.11 -22.29 0.46
C PHE A 176 -0.36 -22.29 0.89
N SER A 177 -1.01 -21.12 0.90
CA SER A 177 -2.41 -20.97 1.29
C SER A 177 -3.34 -21.76 0.37
N CYS A 178 -3.14 -21.67 -0.95
CA CYS A 178 -3.92 -22.44 -1.93
C CYS A 178 -3.79 -23.94 -1.68
N ALA A 179 -2.56 -24.45 -1.50
CA ALA A 179 -2.33 -25.88 -1.31
C ALA A 179 -2.98 -26.43 -0.02
N ILE A 180 -3.01 -25.65 1.07
CA ILE A 180 -3.75 -26.02 2.28
C ILE A 180 -5.25 -25.99 2.01
N MET A 181 -5.78 -24.89 1.47
CA MET A 181 -7.21 -24.70 1.26
C MET A 181 -7.81 -25.78 0.34
N ASP A 182 -7.11 -26.14 -0.73
CA ASP A 182 -7.51 -27.20 -1.66
C ASP A 182 -7.54 -28.59 -1.01
N SER A 183 -6.86 -28.74 0.13
CA SER A 183 -6.78 -29.99 0.88
C SER A 183 -7.76 -30.04 2.05
N ILE A 184 -8.49 -28.96 2.34
CA ILE A 184 -9.48 -28.92 3.43
C ILE A 184 -10.72 -29.74 3.03
N PRO A 185 -11.14 -30.70 3.86
CA PRO A 185 -12.34 -31.47 3.61
C PRO A 185 -13.62 -30.61 3.67
N ALA A 186 -14.59 -30.92 2.81
CA ALA A 186 -15.85 -30.20 2.77
C ALA A 186 -16.57 -30.24 4.14
N GLY A 187 -17.11 -29.10 4.57
CA GLY A 187 -17.85 -28.99 5.84
C GLY A 187 -17.01 -28.55 7.04
N TYR A 188 -15.72 -28.25 6.84
CA TYR A 188 -14.84 -27.76 7.89
C TYR A 188 -14.30 -26.35 7.61
N ASP A 189 -14.02 -25.63 8.70
CA ASP A 189 -13.17 -24.45 8.76
C ASP A 189 -11.78 -24.84 9.30
N VAL A 190 -10.75 -24.17 8.81
CA VAL A 190 -9.35 -24.42 9.20
C VAL A 190 -8.79 -23.27 10.03
N PHE A 191 -8.03 -23.63 11.05
CA PHE A 191 -7.15 -22.72 11.74
C PHE A 191 -5.73 -23.26 11.67
N TYR A 192 -4.80 -22.47 11.15
CA TYR A 192 -3.40 -22.90 11.10
C TYR A 192 -2.49 -21.78 11.60
N PHE A 193 -1.64 -22.14 12.56
CA PHE A 193 -0.58 -21.28 13.07
C PHE A 193 0.77 -21.77 12.55
N HIS A 194 1.40 -21.02 11.66
CA HIS A 194 2.73 -21.36 11.18
C HIS A 194 3.77 -21.25 12.32
N PRO A 195 4.70 -22.22 12.49
CA PRO A 195 5.63 -22.26 13.62
C PRO A 195 6.75 -21.21 13.51
N ARG A 196 7.01 -20.69 12.30
CA ARG A 196 7.98 -19.63 12.04
C ARG A 196 7.24 -18.36 11.69
N PHE A 197 7.32 -17.37 12.58
CA PHE A 197 6.64 -16.10 12.42
C PHE A 197 7.50 -15.02 11.74
N ASN A 198 8.81 -15.21 11.66
CA ASN A 198 9.74 -14.23 11.08
C ASN A 198 10.78 -14.93 10.22
N ILE A 199 10.85 -14.58 8.94
CA ILE A 199 11.83 -15.08 7.98
C ILE A 199 12.75 -13.93 7.56
N GLU A 200 14.06 -14.11 7.70
CA GLU A 200 15.08 -13.26 7.08
C GLU A 200 15.45 -13.79 5.68
N PRO A 201 15.88 -12.93 4.74
CA PRO A 201 16.34 -13.36 3.42
C PRO A 201 17.43 -14.44 3.47
N GLU A 202 18.28 -14.38 4.50
CA GLU A 202 19.38 -15.33 4.72
C GLU A 202 18.88 -16.73 5.12
N ASP A 203 17.69 -16.85 5.72
CA ASP A 203 17.13 -18.13 6.19
C ASP A 203 16.69 -19.05 5.04
N VAL A 204 16.34 -18.47 3.89
CA VAL A 204 15.81 -19.19 2.73
C VAL A 204 16.85 -19.39 1.63
N GLY A 205 18.03 -18.77 1.77
CA GLY A 205 18.95 -18.57 0.66
C GLY A 205 18.32 -17.66 -0.38
N HIS A 206 19.08 -16.73 -0.96
CA HIS A 206 18.60 -15.85 -2.03
C HIS A 206 17.74 -16.62 -3.06
N PRO A 207 16.67 -16.03 -3.65
CA PRO A 207 15.61 -16.73 -4.43
C PRO A 207 16.04 -17.55 -5.66
N ASP A 208 17.33 -17.76 -5.87
CA ASP A 208 17.92 -18.51 -6.98
C ASP A 208 17.99 -20.03 -6.72
N LEU A 209 17.93 -20.51 -5.47
CA LEU A 209 18.17 -21.94 -5.17
C LEU A 209 16.91 -22.82 -5.10
N PHE A 210 15.73 -22.25 -4.80
CA PHE A 210 14.46 -23.00 -4.81
C PHE A 210 13.30 -22.12 -5.27
N SER A 211 12.53 -22.60 -6.24
CA SER A 211 11.24 -21.99 -6.62
C SER A 211 10.36 -21.85 -5.38
N PHE A 212 9.79 -20.65 -5.14
CA PHE A 212 8.83 -20.40 -4.05
C PHE A 212 7.73 -21.47 -3.99
N ARG A 213 7.33 -21.99 -5.16
CA ARG A 213 6.31 -23.03 -5.30
C ARG A 213 6.78 -24.37 -4.73
N LEU A 214 8.04 -24.75 -4.97
CA LEU A 214 8.60 -25.98 -4.42
C LEU A 214 8.71 -25.87 -2.89
N ALA A 215 9.18 -24.73 -2.38
CA ALA A 215 9.23 -24.48 -0.94
C ALA A 215 7.84 -24.58 -0.31
N ALA A 216 6.83 -23.91 -0.89
CA ALA A 216 5.45 -23.98 -0.42
C ALA A 216 4.91 -25.42 -0.43
N ILE A 217 5.13 -26.18 -1.51
CA ILE A 217 4.70 -27.58 -1.59
C ILE A 217 5.36 -28.43 -0.48
N LEU A 218 6.68 -28.31 -0.30
CA LEU A 218 7.41 -29.09 0.70
C LEU A 218 6.94 -28.79 2.13
N ASP A 219 6.64 -27.54 2.44
CA ASP A 219 6.15 -27.13 3.75
C ASP A 219 4.70 -27.55 3.99
N VAL A 220 3.86 -27.57 2.95
CA VAL A 220 2.46 -27.98 3.03
C VAL A 220 2.27 -29.50 3.05
N LEU A 221 3.20 -30.28 2.46
CA LEU A 221 3.08 -31.74 2.34
C LEU A 221 2.76 -32.48 3.66
N PRO A 222 3.45 -32.21 4.79
CA PRO A 222 3.11 -32.85 6.07
C PRO A 222 1.68 -32.56 6.51
N ILE A 223 1.21 -31.32 6.34
CA ILE A 223 -0.14 -30.86 6.70
C ILE A 223 -1.17 -31.59 5.84
N VAL A 224 -0.96 -31.64 4.52
CA VAL A 224 -1.86 -32.34 3.59
C VAL A 224 -1.93 -33.83 3.89
N ASN A 225 -0.80 -34.45 4.25
CA ASN A 225 -0.79 -35.87 4.63
C ASN A 225 -1.57 -36.11 5.93
N GLN A 226 -1.47 -35.21 6.92
CA GLN A 226 -2.30 -35.26 8.13
C GLN A 226 -3.79 -35.11 7.79
N LEU A 227 -4.16 -34.10 6.99
CA LEU A 227 -5.54 -33.89 6.54
C LEU A 227 -6.12 -35.13 5.85
N LYS A 228 -5.32 -35.79 4.99
CA LYS A 228 -5.71 -37.05 4.32
C LYS A 228 -5.82 -38.24 5.28
N ALA A 229 -5.01 -38.28 6.34
CA ALA A 229 -5.01 -39.37 7.32
C ALA A 229 -6.24 -39.34 8.26
N ILE A 230 -6.90 -38.19 8.43
CA ILE A 230 -8.15 -37.99 9.21
C ILE A 230 -9.37 -38.59 8.46
N SER A 231 -9.18 -39.73 7.81
CA SER A 231 -10.02 -40.41 6.79
C SER A 231 -11.45 -40.81 7.20
N HIS A 232 -11.95 -40.40 8.37
CA HIS A 232 -13.32 -40.68 8.82
C HIS A 232 -14.03 -39.41 9.30
N PHE A 233 -14.44 -38.60 8.33
CA PHE A 233 -15.24 -37.40 8.58
C PHE A 233 -16.68 -37.75 8.95
N SER A 234 -17.00 -37.66 10.24
CA SER A 234 -18.32 -37.19 10.68
C SER A 234 -18.12 -35.77 11.22
N PRO A 235 -18.84 -34.74 10.74
CA PRO A 235 -18.69 -33.31 11.12
C PRO A 235 -19.10 -32.99 12.57
N LYS A 236 -18.76 -33.85 13.52
CA LYS A 236 -19.10 -33.77 14.95
C LYS A 236 -17.88 -33.53 15.85
N TYR A 237 -16.66 -33.62 15.33
CA TYR A 237 -15.43 -33.60 16.14
C TYR A 237 -14.50 -32.47 15.73
N HIS A 238 -13.99 -31.75 16.74
CA HIS A 238 -12.88 -30.82 16.60
C HIS A 238 -11.57 -31.61 16.48
N TYR A 239 -10.69 -31.17 15.58
CA TYR A 239 -9.33 -31.69 15.49
C TYR A 239 -8.36 -30.59 15.93
N ILE A 240 -7.39 -30.91 16.77
CA ILE A 240 -6.32 -30.01 17.20
C ILE A 240 -5.02 -30.81 17.17
N ASP A 241 -4.10 -30.46 16.28
CA ASP A 241 -2.70 -30.89 16.31
C ASP A 241 -1.85 -29.70 16.73
N MET A 242 -1.11 -29.84 17.84
CA MET A 242 -0.16 -28.83 18.34
C MET A 242 1.30 -29.22 18.03
N GLY A 243 1.51 -29.94 16.93
CA GLY A 243 2.81 -30.46 16.54
C GLY A 243 3.91 -29.40 16.34
N LEU A 244 5.16 -29.88 16.26
CA LEU A 244 6.38 -29.07 16.16
C LEU A 244 6.46 -28.14 14.92
N LYS A 245 5.56 -28.29 13.94
CA LYS A 245 5.53 -27.53 12.69
C LYS A 245 4.28 -26.65 12.52
N GLY A 246 3.69 -26.23 13.63
CA GLY A 246 2.54 -25.34 13.66
C GLY A 246 1.31 -26.01 14.25
N SER A 247 0.36 -25.20 14.70
CA SER A 247 -0.88 -25.71 15.28
C SER A 247 -1.98 -25.73 14.23
N LEU A 248 -2.47 -26.91 13.87
CA LEU A 248 -3.57 -27.11 12.93
C LEU A 248 -4.84 -27.47 13.71
N CYS A 249 -5.89 -26.67 13.58
CA CYS A 249 -7.21 -26.97 14.10
C CYS A 249 -8.24 -27.06 12.97
N LEU A 250 -9.17 -28.02 13.07
CA LEU A 250 -10.31 -28.14 12.17
C LEU A 250 -11.61 -28.09 12.98
N PHE A 251 -12.55 -27.25 12.52
CA PHE A 251 -13.86 -27.05 13.14
C PHE A 251 -14.97 -27.34 12.13
N PRO A 252 -16.08 -28.01 12.50
CA PRO A 252 -17.25 -28.07 11.64
C PRO A 252 -17.78 -26.66 11.33
N LYS A 253 -18.17 -26.39 10.08
CA LYS A 253 -18.65 -25.07 9.61
C LYS A 253 -19.82 -24.47 10.39
N ASN A 254 -20.54 -25.27 11.18
CA ASN A 254 -21.67 -24.81 11.96
C ASN A 254 -21.26 -23.94 13.17
N ASP A 255 -19.98 -23.89 13.51
CA ASP A 255 -19.46 -23.15 14.67
C ASP A 255 -19.19 -21.65 14.37
N GLN A 256 -19.46 -21.16 13.15
CA GLN A 256 -19.24 -19.76 12.71
C GLN A 256 -17.80 -19.25 12.91
N ILE A 257 -16.82 -20.14 12.96
CA ILE A 257 -15.41 -19.77 13.07
C ILE A 257 -14.88 -19.48 11.67
N ASN A 258 -14.55 -18.22 11.38
CA ASN A 258 -13.90 -17.88 10.11
C ASN A 258 -12.55 -18.59 10.00
N SER A 259 -12.37 -19.38 8.94
CA SER A 259 -11.09 -20.00 8.62
C SER A 259 -9.94 -18.97 8.62
N ARG A 260 -8.83 -19.27 9.29
CA ARG A 260 -7.64 -18.41 9.37
C ARG A 260 -6.38 -19.23 9.25
N ILE A 261 -5.50 -18.82 8.34
CA ILE A 261 -4.19 -19.44 8.13
C ILE A 261 -3.16 -18.34 8.36
N GLU A 262 -2.39 -18.43 9.44
CA GLU A 262 -1.30 -17.51 9.72
C GLU A 262 -0.10 -17.88 8.85
N MET A 263 0.39 -16.89 8.10
CA MET A 263 1.50 -17.03 7.18
C MET A 263 2.80 -16.61 7.87
N PRO A 264 3.95 -17.17 7.46
CA PRO A 264 5.22 -16.56 7.82
C PRO A 264 5.32 -15.14 7.24
N GLU A 265 5.90 -14.23 8.01
CA GLU A 265 6.11 -12.84 7.61
C GLU A 265 7.61 -12.52 7.48
N ALA A 266 7.91 -11.48 6.71
CA ALA A 266 9.27 -10.94 6.68
C ALA A 266 9.62 -10.40 8.06
N SER A 267 10.86 -10.64 8.51
CA SER A 267 11.28 -10.18 9.83
C SER A 267 11.18 -8.65 9.97
N GLN A 268 10.94 -8.18 11.20
CA GLN A 268 11.02 -6.76 11.51
C GLN A 268 12.43 -6.17 11.32
N GLY A 269 13.46 -7.00 11.42
CA GLY A 269 14.84 -6.61 11.09
C GLY A 269 14.97 -6.22 9.62
N PHE A 270 14.47 -7.06 8.71
CA PHE A 270 14.43 -6.81 7.28
C PHE A 270 13.58 -5.59 6.94
N ILE A 271 12.34 -5.53 7.46
CA ILE A 271 11.42 -4.40 7.26
C ILE A 271 12.05 -3.08 7.74
N GLY A 272 12.68 -3.08 8.91
CA GLY A 272 13.37 -1.92 9.46
C GLY A 272 14.55 -1.45 8.60
N ARG A 273 15.40 -2.36 8.12
CA ARG A 273 16.52 -2.03 7.20
C ARG A 273 16.00 -1.40 5.91
N ARG A 274 14.91 -1.93 5.35
CA ARG A 274 14.28 -1.43 4.13
C ARG A 274 13.69 -0.04 4.34
N LEU A 275 12.94 0.18 5.42
CA LEU A 275 12.36 1.48 5.75
C LEU A 275 13.44 2.54 5.95
N VAL A 276 14.45 2.24 6.77
CA VAL A 276 15.55 3.18 7.07
C VAL A 276 16.38 3.46 5.82
N GLY A 277 16.87 2.41 5.16
CA GLY A 277 17.82 2.54 4.04
C GLY A 277 17.19 3.06 2.74
N ASN A 278 15.98 2.64 2.42
CA ASN A 278 15.35 2.96 1.15
C ASN A 278 14.36 4.13 1.21
N ALA A 279 13.90 4.52 2.39
CA ALA A 279 13.03 5.67 2.56
C ALA A 279 13.66 6.77 3.41
N ILE A 280 13.89 6.54 4.70
CA ILE A 280 14.21 7.61 5.66
C ILE A 280 15.53 8.30 5.33
N ILE A 281 16.62 7.54 5.15
CA ILE A 281 17.94 8.11 4.81
C ILE A 281 17.86 8.89 3.49
N LYS A 282 17.28 8.26 2.45
CA LYS A 282 17.15 8.89 1.14
C LYS A 282 16.26 10.11 1.14
N ALA A 283 15.24 10.17 2.00
CA ALA A 283 14.38 11.33 2.11
C ALA A 283 15.10 12.48 2.82
N ASN A 284 15.81 12.17 3.91
CA ASN A 284 16.62 13.15 4.63
C ASN A 284 17.69 13.78 3.73
N GLU A 285 18.38 13.00 2.89
CA GLU A 285 19.36 13.53 1.92
C GLU A 285 18.76 14.62 1.03
N GLN A 286 17.53 14.44 0.55
CA GLN A 286 16.86 15.40 -0.34
C GLN A 286 16.38 16.64 0.41
N ILE A 287 15.81 16.45 1.59
CA ILE A 287 15.37 17.55 2.46
C ILE A 287 16.57 18.40 2.87
N ALA A 288 17.67 17.75 3.29
CA ALA A 288 18.91 18.41 3.67
C ALA A 288 19.54 19.18 2.50
N GLU A 289 19.61 18.56 1.30
CA GLU A 289 20.11 19.22 0.10
C GLU A 289 19.24 20.42 -0.34
N PHE A 290 17.93 20.34 -0.10
CA PHE A 290 17.00 21.45 -0.38
C PHE A 290 17.13 22.61 0.62
N GLY A 291 17.50 22.33 1.86
CA GLY A 291 17.78 23.34 2.88
C GLY A 291 16.55 23.96 3.54
N LYS A 292 15.41 23.27 3.53
CA LYS A 292 14.20 23.65 4.29
C LYS A 292 13.83 22.57 5.31
N PRO A 293 13.13 22.94 6.41
CA PRO A 293 12.51 21.93 7.26
C PRO A 293 11.57 21.06 6.44
N GLY A 294 11.49 19.79 6.76
CA GLY A 294 10.59 18.87 6.07
C GLY A 294 10.39 17.56 6.78
N PHE A 295 9.49 16.72 6.26
CA PHE A 295 9.32 15.36 6.76
C PHE A 295 9.18 14.37 5.62
N ALA A 296 9.46 13.11 5.93
CA ALA A 296 9.34 12.01 4.99
C ALA A 296 7.97 11.35 5.12
N VAL A 297 7.29 11.15 3.99
CA VAL A 297 6.06 10.36 3.89
C VAL A 297 6.40 9.05 3.22
N VAL A 298 6.18 7.93 3.90
CA VAL A 298 6.62 6.62 3.42
C VAL A 298 5.41 5.72 3.25
N SER A 299 5.20 5.23 2.03
CA SER A 299 4.27 4.13 1.76
C SER A 299 5.05 2.84 1.64
N TYR A 300 4.68 1.85 2.46
CA TYR A 300 5.34 0.55 2.45
C TYR A 300 4.32 -0.59 2.57
N GLY A 301 4.49 -1.62 1.74
CA GLY A 301 3.58 -2.75 1.73
C GLY A 301 3.70 -3.68 2.93
N SER A 302 4.91 -3.80 3.46
CA SER A 302 5.21 -4.63 4.62
C SER A 302 5.02 -3.81 5.90
N PRO A 303 3.95 -4.05 6.69
CA PRO A 303 3.63 -3.25 7.85
C PRO A 303 4.72 -3.41 8.92
N PRO A 304 5.34 -2.32 9.40
CA PRO A 304 6.32 -2.45 10.45
C PRO A 304 5.66 -2.48 11.83
N GLU A 305 6.25 -3.22 12.76
CA GLU A 305 5.82 -3.23 14.16
C GLU A 305 6.03 -1.86 14.80
N LEU A 306 4.98 -1.33 15.44
CA LEU A 306 5.00 -0.01 16.05
C LEU A 306 6.13 0.15 17.08
N GLY A 307 6.33 -0.86 17.94
CA GLY A 307 7.38 -0.86 18.95
C GLY A 307 8.78 -0.84 18.33
N ALA A 308 9.01 -1.64 17.29
CA ALA A 308 10.27 -1.69 16.57
C ALA A 308 10.60 -0.34 15.91
N ILE A 309 9.63 0.28 15.24
CA ILE A 309 9.82 1.58 14.56
C ILE A 309 10.07 2.71 15.55
N LYS A 310 9.30 2.77 16.64
CA LYS A 310 9.49 3.76 17.70
C LYS A 310 10.83 3.62 18.43
N MET A 311 11.55 2.51 18.24
CA MET A 311 12.91 2.35 18.73
C MET A 311 13.96 2.66 17.66
N ILE A 312 13.82 2.10 16.45
CA ILE A 312 14.84 2.17 15.39
C ILE A 312 14.98 3.59 14.85
N VAL A 313 13.87 4.29 14.60
CA VAL A 313 13.88 5.61 13.96
C VAL A 313 14.45 6.70 14.88
N PRO A 314 14.04 6.83 16.15
CA PRO A 314 14.67 7.81 17.04
C PRO A 314 16.15 7.52 17.31
N ARG A 315 16.55 6.24 17.33
CA ARG A 315 17.97 5.85 17.43
C ARG A 315 18.77 6.33 16.24
N LEU A 316 18.24 6.20 15.02
CA LEU A 316 18.86 6.72 13.80
C LEU A 316 19.10 8.24 13.92
N PHE A 317 18.07 8.99 14.30
CA PHE A 317 18.18 10.44 14.46
C PHE A 317 19.19 10.81 15.54
N GLY A 318 19.18 10.11 16.68
CA GLY A 318 20.09 10.37 17.79
C GLY A 318 21.56 10.06 17.49
N GLN A 319 21.83 9.11 16.58
CA GLN A 319 23.19 8.75 16.15
C GLN A 319 23.79 9.76 15.16
N ARG A 320 22.96 10.53 14.46
CA ARG A 320 23.35 11.41 13.36
C ARG A 320 22.66 12.78 13.45
N ARG A 321 22.64 13.37 14.65
CA ARG A 321 21.79 14.53 14.97
C ARG A 321 21.91 15.67 13.95
N ASP A 322 23.13 16.05 13.60
CA ASP A 322 23.38 17.16 12.67
C ASP A 322 22.85 16.86 11.26
N GLU A 323 23.00 15.61 10.79
CA GLU A 323 22.50 15.17 9.46
C GLU A 323 20.97 15.24 9.38
N TYR A 324 20.27 15.02 10.49
CA TYR A 324 18.80 14.98 10.57
C TYR A 324 18.18 16.28 11.13
N SER A 325 18.97 17.33 11.30
CA SER A 325 18.54 18.59 11.93
C SER A 325 17.36 19.27 11.23
N LEU A 326 17.17 19.05 9.92
CA LEU A 326 16.06 19.60 9.13
C LEU A 326 14.85 18.66 9.00
N LEU A 327 14.98 17.40 9.40
CA LEU A 327 13.91 16.42 9.29
C LEU A 327 13.03 16.47 10.54
N LEU A 328 11.80 16.98 10.41
CA LEU A 328 10.80 17.07 11.49
C LEU A 328 10.35 15.70 12.01
N GLY A 329 10.30 14.70 11.12
CA GLY A 329 9.86 13.37 11.45
C GLY A 329 9.56 12.51 10.22
N VAL A 330 8.92 11.38 10.45
CA VAL A 330 8.55 10.41 9.41
C VAL A 330 7.12 9.95 9.64
N LEU A 331 6.32 9.98 8.58
CA LEU A 331 4.96 9.48 8.54
C LEU A 331 4.90 8.21 7.67
N ILE A 332 4.48 7.08 8.24
CA ILE A 332 4.52 5.78 7.56
C ILE A 332 3.10 5.25 7.36
N PHE A 333 2.75 4.96 6.10
CA PHE A 333 1.50 4.33 5.67
C PHE A 333 1.73 2.83 5.39
N PRO A 334 1.29 1.93 6.27
CA PRO A 334 1.42 0.49 6.08
C PRO A 334 0.35 -0.10 5.12
N MET A 335 0.63 -1.28 4.55
CA MET A 335 -0.32 -2.19 3.87
C MET A 335 -0.86 -1.81 2.48
N GLN A 336 -0.01 -1.25 1.60
CA GLN A 336 -0.20 -1.11 0.12
C GLN A 336 -1.49 -0.46 -0.41
N ASN A 337 -2.45 -0.08 0.43
CA ASN A 337 -3.67 0.55 -0.01
C ASN A 337 -3.94 1.75 0.89
N MET A 338 -3.59 2.94 0.39
CA MET A 338 -3.95 4.23 1.00
C MET A 338 -5.48 4.40 1.17
N LEU A 339 -6.28 3.45 0.65
CA LEU A 339 -7.72 3.36 0.79
C LEU A 339 -8.18 2.48 1.97
N ARG A 340 -7.28 1.77 2.67
CA ARG A 340 -7.63 1.00 3.87
C ARG A 340 -7.25 1.78 5.12
N TYR A 341 -8.25 1.97 5.98
CA TYR A 341 -8.31 2.71 7.24
C TYR A 341 -7.32 2.22 8.33
N VAL A 342 -6.01 2.21 8.03
CA VAL A 342 -4.96 1.99 9.05
C VAL A 342 -4.33 3.34 9.36
N ARG A 343 -4.43 3.77 10.62
CA ARG A 343 -3.84 5.03 11.07
C ARG A 343 -2.34 5.04 10.76
N PRO A 344 -1.83 6.09 10.08
CA PRO A 344 -0.41 6.16 9.77
C PRO A 344 0.42 6.27 11.05
N ILE A 345 1.65 5.76 10.99
CA ILE A 345 2.59 5.81 12.11
C ILE A 345 3.42 7.08 11.99
N TRP A 346 3.20 8.02 12.89
CA TRP A 346 4.05 9.20 13.05
C TRP A 346 5.20 8.93 14.02
N VAL A 347 6.42 9.29 13.60
CA VAL A 347 7.60 9.31 14.46
C VAL A 347 8.28 10.67 14.34
N ALA A 348 8.12 11.49 15.38
CA ALA A 348 8.78 12.78 15.48
C ALA A 348 10.30 12.63 15.64
N ASN A 349 11.05 13.59 15.11
CA ASN A 349 12.47 13.73 15.35
C ASN A 349 12.73 14.71 16.50
N PRO A 350 13.11 14.25 17.70
CA PRO A 350 13.37 15.14 18.84
C PRO A 350 14.68 15.93 18.70
N PHE A 351 15.49 15.67 17.67
CA PHE A 351 16.76 16.34 17.41
C PHE A 351 16.70 17.34 16.25
N SER A 352 15.51 17.53 15.67
CA SER A 352 15.26 18.58 14.68
C SER A 352 15.41 19.95 15.34
N VAL A 353 15.96 20.93 14.62
CA VAL A 353 16.01 22.33 15.08
C VAL A 353 14.66 23.05 14.91
N PHE A 354 13.69 22.36 14.30
CA PHE A 354 12.31 22.78 14.13
C PHE A 354 11.38 21.79 14.80
N SER A 355 10.28 22.26 15.37
CA SER A 355 9.25 21.40 15.95
C SER A 355 8.13 21.15 14.92
N ALA A 356 7.54 19.95 14.93
CA ALA A 356 6.40 19.66 14.06
C ALA A 356 5.17 20.50 14.44
N GLU A 357 5.07 20.84 15.72
CA GLU A 357 4.07 21.74 16.29
C GLU A 357 4.20 23.17 15.75
N ASP A 358 5.41 23.62 15.37
CA ASP A 358 5.60 24.92 14.71
C ASP A 358 4.79 25.03 13.41
N PHE A 359 4.48 23.89 12.78
CA PHE A 359 3.71 23.78 11.54
C PHE A 359 2.29 23.23 11.78
N GLY A 360 1.87 23.05 13.03
CA GLY A 360 0.58 22.45 13.40
C GLY A 360 0.44 20.97 13.02
N LEU A 361 1.51 20.30 12.59
CA LEU A 361 1.42 19.00 11.91
C LEU A 361 0.79 17.89 12.75
N PRO A 362 1.10 17.68 14.04
CA PRO A 362 0.50 16.58 14.80
C PRO A 362 -1.03 16.64 14.86
N GLU A 363 -1.60 17.82 15.12
CA GLU A 363 -3.05 18.01 15.12
C GLU A 363 -3.66 17.88 13.72
N LEU A 364 -2.96 18.37 12.69
CA LEU A 364 -3.41 18.29 11.30
C LEU A 364 -3.46 16.83 10.81
N LEU A 365 -2.42 16.06 11.11
CA LEU A 365 -2.35 14.65 10.77
C LEU A 365 -3.41 13.85 11.55
N ASP A 366 -3.66 14.18 12.81
CA ASP A 366 -4.70 13.53 13.60
C ASP A 366 -6.12 13.90 13.16
N LYS A 367 -6.38 15.09 12.59
CA LYS A 367 -7.72 15.48 12.11
C LYS A 367 -8.07 14.93 10.72
N VAL A 368 -7.08 14.80 9.83
CA VAL A 368 -7.31 14.46 8.41
C VAL A 368 -6.98 13.01 8.08
N LEU A 369 -6.17 12.35 8.91
CA LEU A 369 -5.80 10.94 8.74
C LEU A 369 -6.47 10.04 9.79
N ASP A 370 -7.42 10.57 10.56
CA ASP A 370 -8.32 9.76 11.38
C ASP A 370 -9.37 9.10 10.46
N PRO A 371 -9.43 7.76 10.42
CA PRO A 371 -10.41 7.03 9.63
C PRO A 371 -11.88 7.27 10.04
N PHE A 372 -12.15 7.98 11.14
CA PHE A 372 -13.49 8.21 11.71
C PHE A 372 -13.98 9.67 11.65
N ILE A 373 -13.25 10.56 10.96
CA ILE A 373 -13.72 11.90 10.56
C ILE A 373 -14.05 11.83 9.07
#